data_AF-A0A835GH37-F1
#
_entry.id   AF-A0A835GH37-F1
#
_cell.length_a   1.000
_cell.length_b   1.000
_cell.length_c   1.000
_cell.angle_alpha   90.00
_cell.angle_beta   90.00
_cell.angle_gamma   90.00
#
_symmetry.space_group_name_H-M   'P 1'
#
loop_
_entity.id
_entity.type
_entity.pdbx_description
1 polymer ?
#
loop_
_entity_poly.entity_id
_entity_poly.type
_entity_poly.pdbx_seq_one_letter_code
_entity_poly.pdbx_strand_id
1 'polypeptide(L)'
;MEPFQLVLARNFNIWNYAAAICSEERAIEAAKRWLLIPSQTPRCPSCGRPMNAETNINYKLGFRWRCRRAGCNVIRSPLKGTFFERSNVSILNTMRLLLHFFRKDKVSQAARDVGVTRKTAIQIYHYLREVCEVAEAHDRDMIGGDNDIVDVDETHLYTNKYHRGRLLQRQTWSFGCISRLTKKIHVELIPNKIGPH
;
A
#
# COMPACT_ATOMS: atom_id res chain seq x y z
N MET A 1 15.28 -9.76 -14.75
CA MET A 1 14.43 -10.27 -13.65
C MET A 1 12.99 -9.94 -13.98
N GLU A 2 12.09 -10.91 -13.90
CA GLU A 2 10.66 -10.65 -14.14
C GLU A 2 10.04 -9.83 -13.00
N PRO A 3 9.13 -8.87 -13.27
CA PRO A 3 8.57 -7.99 -12.25
C PRO A 3 7.95 -8.74 -11.08
N PHE A 4 7.32 -9.89 -11.33
CA PHE A 4 6.70 -10.68 -10.26
C PHE A 4 7.70 -11.30 -9.28
N GLN A 5 8.92 -11.57 -9.74
CA GLN A 5 9.98 -12.09 -8.88
C GLN A 5 10.54 -11.02 -7.94
N LEU A 6 10.29 -9.72 -8.19
CA LEU A 6 10.77 -8.64 -7.31
C LEU A 6 10.19 -8.71 -5.91
N VAL A 7 8.87 -8.91 -5.79
CA VAL A 7 8.19 -8.91 -4.47
C VAL A 7 8.59 -10.14 -3.64
N LEU A 8 9.02 -11.21 -4.32
CA LEU A 8 9.50 -12.45 -3.70
C LEU A 8 11.02 -12.50 -3.59
N ALA A 9 11.74 -11.51 -4.11
CA ALA A 9 13.20 -11.52 -4.12
C ALA A 9 13.74 -11.27 -2.72
N ARG A 10 14.57 -12.19 -2.22
CA ARG A 10 15.33 -12.02 -0.97
C ARG A 10 16.17 -10.73 -0.93
N ASN A 11 16.60 -10.22 -2.09
CA ASN A 11 17.44 -9.03 -2.24
C ASN A 11 16.73 -7.94 -3.07
N PHE A 12 15.55 -7.50 -2.65
CA PHE A 12 14.89 -6.34 -3.24
C PHE A 12 15.76 -5.08 -3.06
N ASN A 13 16.16 -4.45 -4.16
CA ASN A 13 16.90 -3.19 -4.14
C ASN A 13 16.48 -2.32 -5.33
N ILE A 14 16.90 -1.04 -5.30
CA ILE A 14 16.53 -0.04 -6.31
C ILE A 14 16.97 -0.43 -7.73
N TRP A 15 18.12 -1.08 -7.88
CA TRP A 15 18.66 -1.47 -9.19
C TRP A 15 17.86 -2.60 -9.80
N ASN A 16 17.57 -3.64 -9.02
CA ASN A 16 16.73 -4.75 -9.45
C ASN A 16 15.33 -4.27 -9.78
N TYR A 17 14.77 -3.35 -8.98
CA TYR A 17 13.47 -2.75 -9.24
C TYR A 17 13.46 -1.96 -10.55
N ALA A 18 14.41 -1.03 -10.72
CA ALA A 18 14.51 -0.21 -11.90
C ALA A 18 14.75 -1.03 -13.18
N ALA A 19 15.52 -2.11 -13.07
CA ALA A 19 15.77 -3.04 -14.18
C ALA A 19 14.51 -3.84 -14.57
N ALA A 20 13.70 -4.26 -13.60
CA ALA A 20 12.50 -5.04 -13.86
C ALA A 20 11.30 -4.18 -14.30
N ILE A 21 11.14 -2.98 -13.73
CA ILE A 21 10.08 -2.02 -14.05
C ILE A 21 10.69 -0.80 -14.77
N CYS A 22 11.26 -1.04 -15.94
CA CYS A 22 11.99 -0.05 -16.73
C CYS A 22 11.12 0.73 -17.73
N SER A 23 9.94 0.24 -18.07
CA SER A 23 9.03 0.83 -19.07
C SER A 23 7.57 0.80 -18.61
N GLU A 24 6.70 1.55 -19.31
CA GLU A 24 5.25 1.57 -19.03
C GLU A 24 4.64 0.17 -19.25
N GLU A 25 5.08 -0.54 -20.28
CA GLU A 25 4.62 -1.90 -20.60
C GLU A 25 4.97 -2.87 -19.47
N ARG A 26 6.21 -2.82 -18.97
CA ARG A 26 6.66 -3.64 -17.83
C ARG A 26 5.93 -3.26 -16.55
N ALA A 27 5.64 -1.98 -16.34
CA ALA A 27 4.84 -1.53 -15.20
C ALA A 27 3.39 -2.04 -15.27
N ILE A 28 2.76 -2.02 -16.45
CA ILE A 28 1.42 -2.55 -16.67
C ILE A 28 1.40 -4.07 -16.46
N GLU A 29 2.40 -4.78 -16.98
CA GLU A 29 2.56 -6.23 -16.78
C GLU A 29 2.67 -6.57 -15.28
N ALA A 30 3.55 -5.86 -14.57
CA ALA A 30 3.70 -5.98 -13.13
C ALA A 30 2.38 -5.72 -12.39
N ALA A 31 1.70 -4.61 -12.72
CA ALA A 31 0.44 -4.22 -12.09
C ALA A 31 -0.67 -5.25 -12.29
N LYS A 32 -0.77 -5.89 -13.47
CA LYS A 32 -1.70 -6.99 -13.73
C LYS A 32 -1.33 -8.23 -12.90
N ARG A 33 -0.04 -8.57 -12.85
CA ARG A 33 0.44 -9.77 -12.15
C ARG A 33 0.34 -9.65 -10.63
N TRP A 34 0.50 -8.45 -10.09
CA TRP A 34 0.28 -8.12 -8.68
C TRP A 34 -1.18 -7.80 -8.34
N LEU A 35 -2.11 -8.02 -9.27
CA LEU A 35 -3.55 -7.80 -9.10
C LEU A 35 -3.94 -6.35 -8.76
N LEU A 36 -3.05 -5.38 -9.01
CA LEU A 36 -3.37 -3.94 -8.91
C LEU A 36 -4.24 -3.48 -10.10
N ILE A 37 -4.19 -4.21 -11.21
CA ILE A 37 -5.10 -4.06 -12.35
C ILE A 37 -5.83 -5.39 -12.54
N PRO A 38 -7.18 -5.41 -12.51
CA PRO A 38 -7.95 -6.61 -12.77
C PRO A 38 -7.62 -7.22 -14.14
N SER A 39 -7.34 -8.52 -14.15
CA SER A 39 -7.14 -9.31 -15.37
C SER A 39 -8.45 -9.81 -15.98
N GLN A 40 -9.53 -9.84 -15.19
CA GLN A 40 -10.82 -10.36 -15.62
C GLN A 40 -11.60 -9.35 -16.47
N THR A 41 -12.32 -9.86 -17.47
CA THR A 41 -13.26 -9.07 -18.26
C THR A 41 -14.43 -8.60 -17.40
N PRO A 42 -14.71 -7.29 -17.31
CA PRO A 42 -15.82 -6.80 -16.50
C PRO A 42 -17.17 -7.12 -17.16
N ARG A 43 -18.19 -7.26 -16.32
CA ARG A 43 -19.59 -7.31 -16.74
C ARG A 43 -20.16 -5.90 -16.85
N CYS A 44 -21.04 -5.71 -17.83
CA CYS A 44 -21.78 -4.46 -17.99
C CYS A 44 -22.74 -4.26 -16.82
N PRO A 45 -22.69 -3.13 -16.10
CA PRO A 45 -23.58 -2.87 -14.97
C PRO A 45 -25.06 -2.79 -15.37
N SER A 46 -25.38 -2.40 -16.61
CA SER A 46 -26.76 -2.25 -17.07
C SER A 46 -27.38 -3.54 -17.61
N CYS A 47 -26.60 -4.47 -18.13
CA CYS A 47 -27.15 -5.66 -18.81
C CYS A 47 -26.51 -7.00 -18.40
N GLY A 48 -25.49 -6.99 -17.52
CA GLY A 48 -24.84 -8.17 -16.98
C GLY A 48 -23.93 -8.94 -17.95
N ARG A 49 -23.94 -8.61 -19.25
CA ARG A 49 -23.11 -9.28 -20.27
C ARG A 49 -21.63 -8.91 -20.13
N PRO A 50 -20.70 -9.82 -20.45
CA PRO A 50 -19.28 -9.49 -20.59
C PRO A 50 -19.09 -8.32 -21.56
N MET A 51 -18.21 -7.38 -21.21
CA MET A 51 -17.87 -6.24 -22.07
C MET A 51 -16.74 -6.61 -23.04
N ASN A 52 -16.66 -5.92 -24.17
CA ASN A 52 -15.59 -6.11 -25.16
C ASN A 52 -14.52 -5.04 -24.95
N ALA A 53 -13.25 -5.43 -25.12
CA ALA A 53 -12.15 -4.47 -25.21
C ALA A 53 -12.21 -3.77 -26.58
N GLU A 54 -12.19 -2.44 -26.57
CA GLU A 54 -12.15 -1.58 -27.75
C GLU A 54 -10.89 -0.73 -27.66
N THR A 55 -10.00 -0.86 -28.64
CA THR A 55 -8.75 -0.10 -28.72
C THR A 55 -9.04 1.39 -28.73
N ASN A 56 -8.36 2.12 -27.84
CA ASN A 56 -8.46 3.56 -27.73
C ASN A 56 -7.21 4.10 -27.03
N ILE A 57 -6.36 4.77 -27.81
CA ILE A 57 -5.06 5.30 -27.35
C ILE A 57 -5.18 6.39 -26.27
N ASN A 58 -6.34 7.03 -26.12
CA ASN A 58 -6.55 8.06 -25.12
C ASN A 58 -6.68 7.47 -23.70
N TYR A 59 -6.83 6.15 -23.58
CA TYR A 59 -6.83 5.46 -22.29
C TYR A 59 -5.42 4.97 -21.97
N LYS A 60 -5.05 5.01 -20.67
CA LYS A 60 -3.70 4.65 -20.20
C LYS A 60 -3.26 3.22 -20.58
N LEU A 61 -4.20 2.28 -20.71
CA LEU A 61 -3.90 0.92 -21.15
C LEU A 61 -4.08 0.72 -22.66
N GLY A 62 -4.37 1.77 -23.42
CA GLY A 62 -4.61 1.70 -24.87
C GLY A 62 -5.96 1.13 -25.28
N PHE A 63 -6.87 0.89 -24.33
CA PHE A 63 -8.22 0.38 -24.61
C PHE A 63 -9.23 0.82 -23.55
N ARG A 64 -10.52 0.67 -23.90
CA ARG A 64 -11.65 0.81 -22.99
C ARG A 64 -12.59 -0.39 -23.09
N TRP A 65 -13.37 -0.63 -22.05
CA TRP A 65 -14.43 -1.63 -22.09
C TRP A 65 -15.71 -1.02 -22.64
N ARG A 66 -16.33 -1.68 -23.61
CA ARG A 66 -17.61 -1.26 -24.21
C ARG A 66 -18.60 -2.42 -24.23
N CYS A 67 -19.84 -2.15 -23.83
CA CYS A 67 -20.92 -3.11 -24.04
C CYS A 67 -21.35 -3.09 -25.52
N ARG A 68 -21.42 -4.26 -26.17
CA ARG A 68 -21.89 -4.39 -27.56
C ARG A 68 -23.35 -4.83 -27.69
N ARG A 69 -24.10 -4.91 -26.58
CA ARG A 69 -25.54 -5.19 -26.65
C ARG A 69 -26.25 -4.02 -27.31
N ALA A 70 -27.08 -4.30 -28.31
CA ALA A 70 -27.93 -3.28 -28.95
C ALA A 70 -28.73 -2.49 -27.89
N GLY A 71 -28.71 -1.16 -28.00
CA GLY A 71 -29.33 -0.24 -27.04
C GLY A 71 -28.55 0.00 -25.74
N CYS A 72 -27.39 -0.64 -25.54
CA CYS A 72 -26.55 -0.43 -24.35
C CYS A 72 -25.26 0.32 -24.70
N ASN A 73 -25.16 1.58 -24.26
CA ASN A 73 -24.03 2.47 -24.56
C ASN A 73 -22.99 2.57 -23.43
N VAL A 74 -22.98 1.60 -22.50
CA VAL A 74 -22.09 1.66 -21.34
C VAL A 74 -20.63 1.47 -21.74
N ILE A 75 -19.79 2.41 -21.29
CA ILE A 75 -18.33 2.40 -21.43
C ILE A 75 -17.71 2.39 -20.04
N ARG A 76 -16.62 1.63 -19.86
CA ARG A 76 -15.85 1.61 -18.62
C ARG A 76 -14.36 1.70 -18.89
N SER A 77 -13.65 2.44 -18.04
CA SER A 77 -12.19 2.41 -18.00
C SER A 77 -11.72 1.02 -17.53
N PRO A 78 -10.62 0.48 -18.09
CA PRO A 78 -10.02 -0.75 -17.57
C PRO A 78 -9.38 -0.57 -16.19
N LEU A 79 -9.15 0.68 -15.77
CA LEU A 79 -8.62 1.03 -14.44
C LEU A 79 -9.73 1.44 -13.46
N LYS A 80 -11.01 1.22 -13.81
CA LYS A 80 -12.13 1.56 -12.92
C LYS A 80 -12.09 0.67 -11.66
N GLY A 81 -12.18 1.28 -10.48
CA GLY A 81 -12.15 0.59 -9.19
C GLY A 81 -10.76 0.10 -8.79
N THR A 82 -9.70 0.68 -9.37
CA THR A 82 -8.32 0.31 -9.04
C THR A 82 -7.55 1.51 -8.50
N PHE A 83 -6.36 1.24 -7.94
CA PHE A 83 -5.43 2.28 -7.48
C PHE A 83 -5.11 3.33 -8.57
N PHE A 84 -5.26 2.97 -9.84
CA PHE A 84 -4.93 3.84 -10.97
C PHE A 84 -6.15 4.59 -11.53
N GLU A 85 -7.34 4.45 -10.92
CA GLU A 85 -8.54 5.17 -11.34
C GLU A 85 -8.32 6.69 -11.25
N ARG A 86 -8.71 7.43 -12.31
CA ARG A 86 -8.65 8.91 -12.39
C ARG A 86 -7.26 9.53 -12.20
N SER A 87 -6.21 8.72 -12.07
CA SER A 87 -4.83 9.21 -12.01
C SER A 87 -4.36 9.64 -13.40
N ASN A 88 -3.89 10.88 -13.52
CA ASN A 88 -3.23 11.38 -14.72
C ASN A 88 -1.74 10.97 -14.79
N VAL A 89 -1.25 10.25 -13.79
CA VAL A 89 0.14 9.76 -13.73
C VAL A 89 0.22 8.39 -14.39
N SER A 90 1.22 8.14 -15.23
CA SER A 90 1.42 6.82 -15.85
C SER A 90 1.56 5.71 -14.79
N ILE A 91 1.32 4.45 -15.18
CA ILE A 91 1.49 3.30 -14.29
C ILE A 91 2.95 3.24 -13.83
N LEU A 92 3.92 3.44 -14.74
CA LEU A 92 5.35 3.47 -14.40
C LEU A 92 5.69 4.54 -13.36
N ASN A 93 5.24 5.78 -13.56
CA ASN A 93 5.55 6.85 -12.62
C ASN A 93 4.84 6.66 -11.27
N THR A 94 3.65 6.07 -11.28
CA THR A 94 2.96 5.67 -10.06
C THR A 94 3.76 4.62 -9.28
N MET A 95 4.29 3.61 -9.98
CA MET A 95 5.16 2.58 -9.42
C MET A 95 6.47 3.16 -8.88
N ARG A 96 7.08 4.13 -9.57
CA ARG A 96 8.28 4.83 -9.06
C ARG A 96 8.00 5.58 -7.76
N LEU A 97 6.87 6.28 -7.68
CA LEU A 97 6.45 6.96 -6.44
C LEU A 97 6.21 5.97 -5.29
N LEU A 98 5.67 4.79 -5.58
CA LEU A 98 5.49 3.71 -4.60
C LEU A 98 6.83 3.19 -4.06
N LEU A 99 7.86 3.05 -4.91
CA LEU A 99 9.22 2.74 -4.46
C LEU A 99 9.76 3.82 -3.50
N HIS A 100 9.65 5.10 -3.87
CA HIS A 100 10.10 6.20 -3.02
C HIS A 100 9.34 6.23 -1.68
N PHE A 101 8.04 5.94 -1.70
CA PHE A 101 7.22 5.84 -0.50
C PHE A 101 7.74 4.76 0.45
N PHE A 102 8.02 3.55 -0.04
CA PHE A 102 8.56 2.47 0.79
C PHE A 102 9.96 2.76 1.34
N ARG A 103 10.76 3.52 0.60
CA ARG A 103 12.07 4.01 1.06
C ARG A 103 11.98 5.17 2.04
N LYS A 104 10.76 5.68 2.31
CA LYS A 104 10.50 6.85 3.15
C LYS A 104 11.19 8.13 2.63
N ASP A 105 11.35 8.23 1.32
CA ASP A 105 11.93 9.41 0.69
C ASP A 105 10.99 10.61 0.83
N LYS A 106 11.56 11.81 0.98
CA LYS A 106 10.79 13.06 1.04
C LYS A 106 9.97 13.22 -0.24
N VAL A 107 8.72 13.66 -0.11
CA VAL A 107 7.82 13.86 -1.27
C VAL A 107 8.40 14.82 -2.31
N SER A 108 9.13 15.85 -1.87
CA SER A 108 9.81 16.80 -2.77
C SER A 108 10.97 16.16 -3.55
N GLN A 109 11.61 15.13 -3.00
CA GLN A 109 12.62 14.34 -3.70
C GLN A 109 11.96 13.43 -4.73
N ALA A 110 10.95 12.65 -4.31
CA ALA A 110 10.20 11.77 -5.19
C ALA A 110 9.55 12.49 -6.38
N ALA A 111 8.98 13.68 -6.15
CA ALA A 111 8.40 14.49 -7.22
C ALA A 111 9.45 14.89 -8.28
N ARG A 112 10.66 15.27 -7.84
CA ARG A 112 11.76 15.65 -8.71
C ARG A 112 12.30 14.46 -9.49
N ASP A 113 12.55 13.35 -8.82
CA ASP A 113 13.15 12.16 -9.41
C ASP A 113 12.21 11.49 -10.43
N VAL A 114 10.90 11.51 -10.17
CA VAL A 114 9.89 10.93 -11.08
C VAL A 114 9.46 11.92 -12.17
N GLY A 115 9.70 13.22 -12.00
CA GLY A 115 9.29 14.25 -12.96
C GLY A 115 7.79 14.54 -12.91
N VAL A 116 7.18 14.51 -11.72
CA VAL A 116 5.76 14.88 -11.51
C VAL A 116 5.66 16.15 -10.67
N THR A 117 4.50 16.80 -10.69
CA THR A 117 4.29 17.95 -9.81
C THR A 117 4.33 17.51 -8.35
N ARG A 118 4.80 18.40 -7.47
CA ARG A 118 4.78 18.15 -6.01
C ARG A 118 3.36 17.82 -5.51
N LYS A 119 2.35 18.51 -6.04
CA LYS A 119 0.93 18.27 -5.70
C LYS A 119 0.52 16.83 -6.03
N THR A 120 0.89 16.35 -7.20
CA THR A 120 0.62 14.97 -7.64
C THR A 120 1.33 13.95 -6.76
N ALA A 121 2.61 14.15 -6.44
CA ALA A 121 3.35 13.26 -5.55
C ALA A 121 2.74 13.21 -4.13
N ILE A 122 2.32 14.37 -3.59
CA ILE A 122 1.60 14.46 -2.33
C ILE A 122 0.32 13.62 -2.37
N GLN A 123 -0.51 13.78 -3.41
CA GLN A 123 -1.75 13.01 -3.56
C GLN A 123 -1.51 11.50 -3.57
N ILE A 124 -0.51 11.03 -4.33
CA ILE A 124 -0.16 9.60 -4.37
C ILE A 124 0.34 9.12 -3.00
N TYR A 125 1.19 9.89 -2.32
CA TYR A 125 1.65 9.53 -0.98
C TYR A 125 0.51 9.48 0.05
N HIS A 126 -0.45 10.39 -0.02
CA HIS A 126 -1.63 10.34 0.85
C HIS A 126 -2.44 9.08 0.58
N TYR A 127 -2.71 8.77 -0.69
CA TYR A 127 -3.47 7.57 -1.03
C TYR A 127 -2.74 6.28 -0.61
N LEU A 128 -1.40 6.22 -0.72
CA LEU A 128 -0.61 5.10 -0.21
C LEU A 128 -0.73 4.96 1.31
N ARG A 129 -0.78 6.07 2.08
CA ARG A 129 -1.01 6.01 3.53
C ARG A 129 -2.41 5.49 3.86
N GLU A 130 -3.44 5.98 3.17
CA GLU A 130 -4.82 5.50 3.36
C GLU A 130 -4.91 3.98 3.09
N VAL A 131 -4.22 3.49 2.06
CA VAL A 131 -4.15 2.04 1.77
C VAL A 131 -3.45 1.30 2.90
N CYS A 132 -2.34 1.82 3.44
CA CYS A 132 -1.65 1.23 4.59
C CYS A 132 -2.53 1.22 5.85
N GLU A 133 -3.25 2.30 6.13
CA GLU A 133 -4.17 2.39 7.28
C GLU A 133 -5.31 1.38 7.16
N VAL A 134 -5.89 1.22 5.97
CA VAL A 134 -6.91 0.20 5.71
C VAL A 134 -6.34 -1.20 5.86
N ALA A 135 -5.16 -1.48 5.29
CA ALA A 135 -4.52 -2.79 5.41
C ALA A 135 -4.20 -3.12 6.88
N GLU A 136 -3.67 -2.15 7.62
CA GLU A 136 -3.40 -2.28 9.05
C GLU A 136 -4.68 -2.53 9.85
N ALA A 137 -5.78 -1.85 9.53
CA ALA A 137 -7.06 -2.08 10.19
C ALA A 137 -7.64 -3.48 9.89
N HIS A 138 -7.38 -4.05 8.71
CA HIS A 138 -7.82 -5.41 8.36
C HIS A 138 -6.91 -6.49 8.96
N ASP A 139 -5.61 -6.23 9.09
CA ASP A 139 -4.62 -7.15 9.65
C ASP A 139 -4.58 -7.12 11.19
N ARG A 140 -5.20 -6.11 11.82
CA ARG A 140 -5.38 -6.08 13.27
C ARG A 140 -6.49 -7.04 13.67
N ASP A 141 -6.08 -8.16 14.23
CA ASP A 141 -6.94 -8.98 15.07
C ASP A 141 -7.46 -8.14 16.23
N MET A 142 -8.79 -7.97 16.31
CA MET A 142 -9.42 -7.38 17.49
C MET A 142 -9.04 -8.23 18.72
N ILE A 143 -8.45 -7.58 19.72
CA ILE A 143 -8.27 -8.16 21.05
C ILE A 143 -9.42 -7.68 21.93
N GLY A 144 -10.14 -8.63 22.53
CA GLY A 144 -11.38 -8.35 23.25
C GLY A 144 -12.63 -8.63 22.42
N GLY A 145 -13.78 -8.20 22.95
CA GLY A 145 -15.10 -8.39 22.37
C GLY A 145 -16.18 -8.36 23.48
N ASP A 146 -17.44 -8.56 23.11
CA ASP A 146 -18.53 -8.64 24.09
C ASP A 146 -18.26 -9.77 25.10
N ASN A 147 -18.36 -9.46 26.38
CA ASN A 147 -18.06 -10.36 27.52
C ASN A 147 -16.59 -10.79 27.65
N ASP A 148 -15.64 -10.14 26.98
CA ASP A 148 -14.21 -10.36 27.20
C ASP A 148 -13.59 -9.24 28.04
N ILE A 149 -12.74 -9.62 28.99
CA ILE A 149 -11.96 -8.69 29.80
C ILE A 149 -10.56 -8.65 29.21
N VAL A 150 -10.13 -7.49 28.75
CA VAL A 150 -8.76 -7.28 28.27
C VAL A 150 -7.94 -6.63 29.39
N ASP A 151 -6.90 -7.32 29.83
CA ASP A 151 -5.89 -6.73 30.70
C ASP A 151 -4.93 -5.90 29.87
N VAL A 152 -4.63 -4.69 30.33
CA VAL A 152 -3.78 -3.72 29.65
C VAL A 152 -2.69 -3.30 30.62
N ASP A 153 -1.44 -3.34 30.18
CA ASP A 153 -0.29 -2.95 31.00
C ASP A 153 0.77 -2.20 30.19
N GLU A 154 1.53 -1.35 30.87
CA GLU A 154 2.69 -0.65 30.31
C GLU A 154 3.95 -1.17 30.98
N THR A 155 4.82 -1.83 30.21
CA THR A 155 6.10 -2.30 30.71
C THR A 155 7.23 -1.39 30.24
N HIS A 156 7.99 -0.87 31.20
CA HIS A 156 9.26 -0.19 30.94
C HIS A 156 10.38 -1.22 30.74
N LEU A 157 10.86 -1.34 29.51
CA LEU A 157 11.96 -2.22 29.15
C LEU A 157 13.29 -1.47 29.31
N TYR A 158 14.01 -1.84 30.37
CA TYR A 158 15.37 -1.43 30.74
C TYR A 158 15.54 -0.04 31.38
N THR A 159 15.76 -0.02 32.70
CA THR A 159 16.51 1.01 33.43
C THR A 159 17.76 0.39 34.04
N ASN A 160 18.87 1.14 34.13
CA ASN A 160 20.07 0.66 34.83
C ASN A 160 19.72 0.34 36.28
N LYS A 161 20.01 -0.89 36.73
CA LYS A 161 19.93 -1.23 38.15
C LYS A 161 20.95 -0.36 38.91
N TYR A 162 20.47 0.48 39.83
CA TYR A 162 21.29 1.35 40.68
C TYR A 162 22.10 2.46 39.97
N HIS A 163 21.69 2.94 38.80
CA HIS A 163 22.43 3.95 38.01
C HIS A 163 23.90 3.61 37.71
N ARG A 164 24.32 2.34 37.88
CA ARG A 164 25.68 1.88 37.61
C ARG A 164 25.68 0.96 36.39
N GLY A 165 26.62 1.18 35.47
CA GLY A 165 26.80 0.35 34.26
C GLY A 165 26.76 1.14 32.96
N ARG A 166 26.92 0.41 31.83
CA ARG A 166 27.00 0.96 30.46
C ARG A 166 25.75 1.79 30.15
N LEU A 167 25.91 2.97 29.56
CA LEU A 167 24.80 3.78 29.08
C LEU A 167 24.07 3.00 27.97
N LEU A 168 22.88 2.47 28.27
CA LEU A 168 21.97 1.97 27.24
C LEU A 168 21.32 3.19 26.59
N GLN A 169 21.54 3.37 25.29
CA GLN A 169 21.19 4.59 24.56
C GLN A 169 19.67 4.89 24.49
N ARG A 170 18.78 3.97 24.86
CA ARG A 170 17.33 4.15 24.70
C ARG A 170 16.55 3.46 25.82
N GLN A 171 15.86 4.25 26.65
CA GLN A 171 14.73 3.75 27.43
C GLN A 171 13.60 3.38 26.46
N THR A 172 13.06 2.17 26.56
CA THR A 172 12.02 1.69 25.67
C THR A 172 10.80 1.34 26.48
N TRP A 173 9.69 1.99 26.19
CA TRP A 173 8.40 1.63 26.76
C TRP A 173 7.69 0.67 25.83
N SER A 174 6.93 -0.25 26.40
CA SER A 174 6.02 -1.11 25.66
C SER A 174 4.65 -1.06 26.31
N PHE A 175 3.62 -1.09 25.49
CA PHE A 175 2.24 -1.23 25.88
C PHE A 175 1.79 -2.62 25.44
N GLY A 176 1.26 -3.40 26.37
CA GLY A 176 0.77 -4.74 26.12
C GLY A 176 -0.71 -4.84 26.48
N CYS A 177 -1.44 -5.65 25.74
CA CYS A 177 -2.76 -6.10 26.15
C CYS A 177 -2.95 -7.60 25.93
N ILE A 178 -3.69 -8.24 26.82
CA ILE A 178 -4.04 -9.66 26.75
C ILE A 178 -5.53 -9.84 27.02
N SER A 179 -6.21 -10.56 26.12
CA SER A 179 -7.58 -10.99 26.33
C SER A 179 -7.63 -12.14 27.35
N ARG A 180 -8.45 -12.01 28.40
CA ARG A 180 -8.62 -13.07 29.40
C ARG A 180 -9.34 -14.29 28.83
N LEU A 181 -10.28 -14.08 27.89
CA LEU A 181 -11.05 -15.16 27.26
C LEU A 181 -10.25 -15.89 26.18
N THR A 182 -9.72 -15.15 25.21
CA THR A 182 -9.08 -15.72 24.01
C THR A 182 -7.59 -15.97 24.18
N LYS A 183 -6.96 -15.38 25.20
CA LYS A 183 -5.51 -15.37 25.42
C LYS A 183 -4.70 -14.76 24.27
N LYS A 184 -5.34 -14.04 23.34
CA LYS A 184 -4.64 -13.22 22.34
C LYS A 184 -3.88 -12.09 23.04
N ILE A 185 -2.65 -11.86 22.58
CA ILE A 185 -1.73 -10.85 23.11
C ILE A 185 -1.35 -9.89 21.98
N HIS A 186 -1.36 -8.60 22.27
CA HIS A 186 -0.77 -7.57 21.42
C HIS A 186 0.22 -6.77 22.24
N VAL A 187 1.38 -6.47 21.67
CA VAL A 187 2.41 -5.64 22.30
C VAL A 187 2.90 -4.63 21.28
N GLU A 188 2.83 -3.36 21.66
CA GLU A 188 3.30 -2.23 20.86
C GLU A 188 4.46 -1.54 21.60
N LEU A 189 5.55 -1.26 20.88
CA LEU A 189 6.64 -0.44 21.42
C LEU A 189 6.22 1.03 21.35
N ILE A 190 6.36 1.75 22.46
CA ILE A 190 6.13 3.19 22.53
C ILE A 190 7.47 3.92 22.36
N PRO A 191 7.78 4.47 21.17
CA PRO A 191 8.95 5.30 20.98
C PRO A 191 8.78 6.65 21.70
N ASN A 192 9.86 7.14 22.31
CA ASN A 192 9.98 8.51 22.83
C ASN A 192 8.95 8.91 23.92
N LYS A 193 8.54 7.98 24.79
CA LYS A 193 7.77 8.37 25.99
C LYS A 193 8.66 9.22 26.90
N ILE A 194 8.39 10.52 26.94
CA ILE A 194 8.97 11.43 27.92
C ILE A 194 8.31 11.05 29.25
N GLY A 195 9.11 10.60 30.22
CA GLY A 195 8.59 10.20 31.53
C GLY A 195 7.75 11.31 32.16
N PRO A 196 6.79 10.98 33.04
CA PRO A 196 6.02 11.99 33.75
C PRO A 196 6.98 12.91 34.52
N HIS A 197 6.73 14.22 34.43
CA HIS A 197 7.42 15.25 35.20
C HIS A 197 7.31 15.01 36.70
#